data_AF-A0A940III2-F1
#
_entry.id   AF-A0A940III2-F1
#
_cell.length_a   1.000
_cell.length_b   1.000
_cell.length_c   1.000
_cell.angle_alpha   90.00
_cell.angle_beta   90.00
_cell.angle_gamma   90.00
#
_symmetry.space_group_name_H-M   'P 1'
#
loop_
_entity.id
_entity.type
_entity.pdbx_description
1 polymer ?
#
loop_
_entity_poly.entity_id
_entity_poly.type
_entity_poly.pdbx_seq_one_letter_code
_entity_poly.pdbx_strand_id
1 'polypeptide(L)'
;MKRAIFLTIAVFLSAAFFYSDSYGKSERNRKIIKTIINKNPHSASSVDRSLFSDVKAYLCNETRTIELEFYEMRQGEIYVTDTGGQIIIYDSITSSEQILDAPSAKGTYYLIIDSPELYAEGLFTVE
;
A
#
# COMPACT_ATOMS: atom_id res chain seq x y z
N MET A 1 44.88 33.96 10.14
CA MET A 1 44.57 32.55 10.41
C MET A 1 43.11 32.46 10.82
N LYS A 2 42.24 32.52 9.82
CA LYS A 2 41.60 31.38 9.12
C LYS A 2 40.35 30.92 9.88
N ARG A 3 39.33 31.78 9.79
CA ARG A 3 37.96 31.70 10.31
C ARG A 3 37.15 30.57 9.63
N ALA A 4 37.68 29.35 9.57
CA ALA A 4 37.16 28.30 8.69
C ALA A 4 36.86 26.96 9.39
N ILE A 5 36.63 26.96 10.71
CA ILE A 5 36.39 25.70 11.45
C ILE A 5 34.99 25.62 12.08
N PHE A 6 34.24 26.73 12.17
CA PHE A 6 32.93 26.71 12.84
C PHE A 6 31.73 26.41 11.93
N LEU A 7 31.91 26.29 10.61
CA LEU A 7 30.77 26.17 9.68
C LEU A 7 30.41 24.73 9.25
N THR A 8 31.23 23.74 9.59
CA THR A 8 31.02 22.36 9.10
C THR A 8 30.17 21.48 10.03
N ILE A 9 30.02 21.86 11.31
CA ILE A 9 29.23 21.07 12.28
C ILE A 9 27.73 21.39 12.20
N ALA A 10 27.35 22.59 11.71
CA ALA A 10 25.93 22.98 11.61
C ALA A 10 25.17 22.28 10.48
N VAL A 11 25.85 21.68 9.49
CA VAL A 11 25.18 21.01 8.35
C VAL A 11 24.86 19.54 8.65
N PHE A 12 25.52 18.91 9.63
CA PHE A 12 25.22 17.52 9.99
C PHE A 12 24.11 17.37 11.04
N LEU A 13 23.79 18.41 11.81
CA LEU A 13 22.69 18.35 12.79
C LEU A 13 21.31 18.62 12.19
N SER A 14 21.20 19.22 11.00
CA SER A 14 19.90 19.49 10.37
C SER A 14 19.32 18.29 9.61
N ALA A 15 20.12 17.26 9.30
CA ALA A 15 19.63 16.04 8.66
C ALA A 15 18.97 15.06 9.66
N ALA A 16 19.25 15.18 10.95
CA ALA A 16 18.74 14.27 11.98
C ALA A 16 17.30 14.58 12.42
N PHE A 17 16.75 15.75 12.06
CA PHE A 17 15.40 16.15 12.46
C PHE A 17 14.29 15.88 11.43
N PHE A 18 14.61 15.22 10.31
CA PHE A 18 13.63 14.87 9.27
C PHE A 18 13.26 13.39 9.23
N TYR A 19 13.81 12.56 10.13
CA TYR A 19 13.43 11.16 10.24
C TYR A 19 12.74 10.87 11.57
N SER A 20 11.58 10.22 11.46
CA SER A 20 10.76 9.66 12.53
C SER A 20 9.90 10.65 13.33
N ASP A 21 8.96 11.29 12.64
CA ASP A 21 7.66 11.49 13.26
C ASP A 21 6.56 11.34 12.21
N SER A 22 6.09 10.11 12.04
CA SER A 22 4.76 9.74 11.52
C SER A 22 4.60 8.21 11.51
N TYR A 23 4.83 7.57 12.66
CA TYR A 23 4.20 6.27 12.97
C TYR A 23 2.92 6.51 13.78
N GLY A 24 2.15 7.52 13.37
CA GLY A 24 0.75 7.63 13.74
C GLY A 24 -0.03 6.99 12.61
N LYS A 25 -0.45 5.73 12.78
CA LYS A 25 -1.41 5.05 11.90
C LYS A 25 -2.68 5.92 11.92
N SER A 26 -2.75 6.91 11.01
CA SER A 26 -3.88 7.82 10.88
C SER A 26 -5.04 7.00 10.34
N GLU A 27 -5.79 6.36 11.25
CA GLU A 27 -7.04 5.67 10.92
C GLU A 27 -8.06 6.61 10.25
N ARG A 28 -7.81 7.92 10.24
CA ARG A 28 -8.76 8.94 9.78
C ARG A 28 -8.79 9.18 8.28
N ASN A 29 -7.84 8.69 7.47
CA ASN A 29 -7.84 8.99 6.04
C ASN A 29 -7.63 7.79 5.10
N ARG A 30 -8.01 6.60 5.57
CA ARG A 30 -7.99 5.36 4.80
C ARG A 30 -9.35 5.12 4.16
N LYS A 31 -9.43 5.16 2.83
CA LYS A 31 -10.62 4.71 2.09
C LYS A 31 -10.47 3.24 1.74
N ILE A 32 -11.36 2.39 2.27
CA ILE A 32 -11.36 0.95 1.96
C ILE A 32 -11.57 0.76 0.47
N ILE A 33 -10.65 0.05 -0.17
CA ILE A 33 -10.83 -0.48 -1.52
C ILE A 33 -11.60 -1.79 -1.34
N LYS A 34 -12.88 -1.80 -1.73
CA LYS A 34 -13.70 -3.01 -1.64
C LYS A 34 -13.19 -4.01 -2.68
N THR A 35 -12.50 -5.03 -2.21
CA THR A 35 -12.01 -6.14 -3.04
C THR A 35 -13.07 -7.23 -3.14
N ILE A 36 -13.32 -7.70 -4.36
CA ILE A 36 -14.05 -8.93 -4.66
C ILE A 36 -13.02 -10.05 -4.67
N ILE A 37 -13.20 -11.02 -3.78
CA ILE A 37 -12.31 -12.17 -3.65
C ILE A 37 -12.90 -13.34 -4.45
N ASN A 38 -12.13 -13.87 -5.40
CA ASN A 38 -12.56 -14.93 -6.30
C ASN A 38 -11.49 -16.03 -6.41
N LYS A 39 -11.35 -16.85 -5.37
CA LYS A 39 -10.83 -18.24 -5.42
C LYS A 39 -11.46 -18.97 -4.21
N ASN A 40 -12.36 -19.93 -4.47
CA ASN A 40 -13.14 -20.74 -3.50
C ASN A 40 -13.79 -20.02 -2.29
N PRO A 41 -15.10 -19.71 -2.33
CA PRO A 41 -15.84 -19.13 -1.22
C PRO A 41 -16.36 -20.24 -0.28
N HIS A 42 -15.54 -20.73 0.64
CA HIS A 42 -16.07 -21.47 1.80
C HIS A 42 -16.31 -20.58 3.02
N SER A 43 -16.67 -19.32 2.80
CA SER A 43 -16.72 -18.35 3.88
C SER A 43 -17.59 -17.13 3.55
N ALA A 44 -18.89 -17.39 3.40
CA ALA A 44 -19.90 -16.38 3.68
C ALA A 44 -20.25 -16.46 5.18
N SER A 45 -20.18 -15.33 5.87
CA SER A 45 -20.40 -15.10 7.31
C SER A 45 -19.22 -15.45 8.24
N SER A 46 -18.71 -14.41 8.93
CA SER A 46 -17.72 -14.45 10.01
C SER A 46 -16.53 -15.39 9.80
N VAL A 47 -15.60 -15.01 8.92
CA VAL A 47 -14.35 -15.75 8.73
C VAL A 47 -13.43 -15.48 9.91
N ASP A 48 -13.16 -16.53 10.68
CA ASP A 48 -12.02 -16.58 11.57
C ASP A 48 -10.75 -16.45 10.71
N ARG A 49 -10.15 -15.24 10.70
CA ARG A 49 -9.03 -14.87 9.81
C ARG A 49 -7.75 -15.69 10.05
N SER A 50 -7.76 -16.56 11.05
CA SER A 50 -6.62 -17.42 11.39
C SER A 50 -6.43 -18.61 10.45
N LEU A 51 -7.40 -18.92 9.58
CA LEU A 51 -7.40 -20.16 8.78
C LEU A 51 -7.44 -19.96 7.26
N PHE A 52 -7.56 -18.73 6.76
CA PHE A 52 -7.73 -18.46 5.33
C PHE A 52 -6.95 -17.23 4.87
N SER A 53 -6.45 -17.28 3.64
CA SER A 53 -5.80 -16.13 3.00
C SER A 53 -6.80 -14.99 2.78
N ASP A 54 -6.44 -13.79 3.21
CA ASP A 54 -7.26 -12.58 3.09
C ASP A 54 -6.39 -11.37 2.78
N VAL A 55 -6.97 -10.34 2.16
CA VAL A 55 -6.28 -9.09 1.85
C VAL A 55 -7.19 -7.90 2.13
N LYS A 56 -6.64 -6.90 2.82
CA LYS A 56 -7.27 -5.59 2.95
C LYS A 56 -6.44 -4.56 2.20
N ALA A 57 -7.13 -3.67 1.52
CA ALA A 57 -6.52 -2.60 0.78
C ALA A 57 -7.17 -1.25 1.13
N TYR A 58 -6.33 -0.23 1.30
CA TYR A 58 -6.74 1.11 1.67
C TYR A 58 -6.05 2.13 0.77
N LEU A 59 -6.82 3.07 0.24
CA LEU A 59 -6.27 4.26 -0.42
C LEU A 59 -6.13 5.39 0.60
N CYS A 60 -4.92 5.92 0.74
CA CYS A 60 -4.60 7.09 1.55
C CYS A 60 -4.43 8.30 0.64
N ASN A 61 -5.44 9.15 0.54
CA ASN A 61 -5.44 10.30 -0.39
C ASN A 61 -4.41 11.39 -0.02
N GLU A 62 -4.12 11.58 1.26
CA GLU A 62 -3.16 12.60 1.73
C GLU A 62 -1.72 12.25 1.33
N THR A 63 -1.34 10.99 1.54
CA THR A 63 -0.01 10.48 1.23
C THR A 63 0.11 9.99 -0.22
N ARG A 64 -1.02 9.87 -0.92
CA ARG A 64 -1.14 9.27 -2.26
C ARG A 64 -0.52 7.88 -2.30
N THR A 65 -0.86 7.05 -1.31
CA THR A 65 -0.37 5.67 -1.20
C THR A 65 -1.53 4.68 -1.14
N ILE A 66 -1.26 3.45 -1.55
CA ILE A 66 -2.13 2.29 -1.37
C ILE A 66 -1.46 1.43 -0.30
N GLU A 67 -2.17 1.17 0.79
CA GLU A 67 -1.71 0.33 1.88
C GLU A 67 -2.40 -1.03 1.80
N LEU A 68 -1.60 -2.08 1.83
CA LEU A 68 -2.02 -3.47 1.68
C LEU A 68 -1.67 -4.23 2.96
N GLU A 69 -2.65 -4.95 3.51
CA GLU A 69 -2.48 -5.87 4.62
C GLU A 69 -2.86 -7.28 4.15
N PHE A 70 -1.88 -8.17 4.08
CA PHE A 70 -2.03 -9.55 3.67
C PHE A 70 -2.04 -10.48 4.89
N TYR A 71 -2.98 -11.42 4.91
CA TYR A 71 -3.13 -12.41 5.97
C TYR A 71 -2.98 -13.80 5.34
N GLU A 72 -2.09 -14.62 5.87
CA GLU A 72 -1.83 -15.98 5.35
C GLU A 72 -1.52 -16.03 3.84
N MET A 73 -0.79 -15.03 3.32
CA MET A 73 -0.27 -14.97 1.94
C MET A 73 1.24 -14.70 1.97
N ARG A 74 2.01 -15.48 1.20
CA ARG A 74 3.49 -15.42 1.24
C ARG A 74 4.13 -14.98 -0.06
N GLN A 75 3.41 -15.08 -1.17
CA GLN A 75 3.90 -14.78 -2.52
C GLN A 75 2.71 -14.38 -3.39
N GLY A 76 2.98 -13.70 -4.49
CA GLY A 76 1.97 -13.26 -5.43
C GLY A 76 2.38 -11.97 -6.11
N GLU A 77 1.52 -11.52 -7.00
CA GLU A 77 1.73 -10.33 -7.82
C GLU A 77 0.63 -9.32 -7.53
N ILE A 78 1.03 -8.05 -7.53
CA ILE A 78 0.17 -6.90 -7.29
C ILE A 78 0.17 -6.06 -8.56
N TYR A 79 -1.01 -5.73 -9.04
CA TYR A 79 -1.19 -4.90 -10.22
C TYR A 79 -2.11 -3.73 -9.89
N VAL A 80 -1.78 -2.57 -10.43
CA VAL A 80 -2.74 -1.48 -10.58
C VAL A 80 -2.94 -1.22 -12.05
N THR A 81 -4.17 -1.31 -12.52
CA THR A 81 -4.52 -1.03 -13.91
C THR A 81 -5.45 0.17 -14.02
N ASP A 82 -5.39 0.89 -15.13
CA ASP A 82 -6.47 1.80 -15.50
C ASP A 82 -7.71 1.02 -15.98
N THR A 83 -8.79 1.75 -16.30
CA THR A 83 -10.04 1.16 -16.83
C THR A 83 -9.92 0.62 -18.26
N GLY A 84 -8.83 0.96 -18.97
CA GLY A 84 -8.49 0.39 -20.27
C GLY A 84 -7.71 -0.93 -20.17
N GLY A 85 -7.36 -1.37 -18.95
CA GLY A 85 -6.56 -2.56 -18.69
C GLY A 85 -5.05 -2.36 -18.82
N GLN A 86 -4.57 -1.12 -18.95
CA GLN A 86 -3.13 -0.83 -18.94
C GLN A 86 -2.60 -0.94 -17.52
N ILE A 87 -1.54 -1.73 -17.33
CA ILE A 87 -0.82 -1.84 -16.05
C ILE A 87 -0.03 -0.55 -15.83
N ILE A 88 -0.34 0.16 -14.74
CA ILE A 88 0.32 1.40 -14.31
C ILE A 88 1.35 1.08 -13.23
N ILE A 89 1.05 0.11 -12.36
CA ILE A 89 1.92 -0.32 -11.27
C ILE A 89 1.95 -1.84 -11.27
N TYR A 90 3.15 -2.38 -11.07
CA TYR A 90 3.40 -3.80 -10.92
C TYR A 90 4.37 -4.00 -9.76
N ASP A 91 4.04 -4.88 -8.83
CA ASP A 91 4.89 -5.25 -7.71
C ASP A 91 4.67 -6.71 -7.31
N SER A 92 5.56 -7.26 -6.49
CA SER A 92 5.42 -8.58 -5.87
C SER A 92 5.07 -8.46 -4.40
N ILE A 93 4.35 -9.44 -3.87
CA ILE A 93 4.08 -9.53 -2.43
C ILE A 93 5.38 -9.93 -1.73
N THR A 94 5.91 -9.05 -0.89
CA THR A 94 7.19 -9.27 -0.18
C THR A 94 7.06 -9.30 1.35
N SER A 95 5.96 -8.78 1.88
CA SER A 95 5.69 -8.68 3.31
C SER A 95 4.19 -8.75 3.60
N SER A 96 3.82 -8.99 4.87
CA SER A 96 2.43 -9.00 5.32
C SER A 96 1.77 -7.63 5.29
N GLU A 97 2.56 -6.55 5.37
CA GLU A 97 2.11 -5.18 5.15
C GLU A 97 2.98 -4.57 4.06
N GLN A 98 2.37 -3.98 3.03
CA GLN A 98 3.09 -3.37 1.90
C GLN A 98 2.43 -2.04 1.52
N ILE A 99 3.25 -1.08 1.12
CA ILE A 99 2.79 0.25 0.70
C ILE A 99 3.24 0.46 -0.74
N LEU A 100 2.31 0.85 -1.59
CA LEU A 100 2.55 1.23 -2.98
C LEU A 100 2.25 2.73 -3.14
N ASP A 101 2.95 3.39 -4.05
CA ASP A 101 2.53 4.72 -4.50
C ASP A 101 1.21 4.58 -5.29
N ALA A 102 0.24 5.48 -5.08
CA ALA A 102 -0.96 5.52 -5.90
C ALA A 102 -0.64 6.15 -7.28
N PRO A 103 -1.42 5.85 -8.33
CA PRO A 103 -1.28 6.51 -9.62
C PRO A 103 -1.26 8.05 -9.50
N SER A 104 -0.33 8.69 -10.21
CA SER A 104 -0.14 10.15 -10.13
C SER A 104 -1.28 10.92 -10.80
N ALA A 105 -1.83 10.35 -11.88
CA ALA A 105 -2.98 10.86 -12.59
C ALA A 105 -4.27 10.59 -11.81
N LYS A 106 -5.21 11.55 -11.89
CA LYS A 106 -6.57 11.36 -11.36
C LYS A 106 -7.33 10.41 -12.26
N GLY A 107 -8.14 9.55 -11.67
CA GLY A 107 -8.89 8.57 -12.43
C GLY A 107 -9.37 7.39 -11.59
N THR A 108 -10.06 6.49 -12.26
CA THR A 108 -10.52 5.22 -11.70
C THR A 108 -9.57 4.11 -12.12
N TYR A 109 -9.20 3.27 -11.15
CA TYR A 109 -8.21 2.22 -11.28
C TYR A 109 -8.69 0.94 -10.62
N TYR A 110 -8.16 -0.19 -11.09
CA TYR A 110 -8.32 -1.49 -10.46
C TYR A 110 -7.04 -1.86 -9.73
N LEU A 111 -7.15 -2.30 -8.48
CA LEU A 111 -6.12 -3.01 -7.76
C LEU A 111 -6.41 -4.50 -7.90
N ILE A 112 -5.44 -5.27 -8.39
CA ILE A 112 -5.54 -6.72 -8.56
C ILE A 112 -4.43 -7.37 -7.75
N ILE A 113 -4.79 -8.38 -6.97
CA ILE A 113 -3.88 -9.24 -6.22
C ILE A 113 -4.06 -10.64 -6.78
N ASP A 114 -3.02 -11.21 -7.37
CA ASP A 114 -3.03 -12.59 -7.87
C ASP A 114 -1.96 -13.41 -7.16
N SER A 115 -2.40 -14.37 -6.36
CA SER A 115 -1.53 -15.35 -5.73
C SER A 115 -2.05 -16.78 -5.95
N PRO A 116 -1.23 -17.81 -5.67
CA PRO A 116 -1.71 -19.18 -5.68
C PRO A 116 -2.90 -19.42 -4.73
N GLU A 117 -2.96 -18.70 -3.61
CA GLU A 117 -3.96 -18.86 -2.56
C GLU A 117 -5.21 -17.99 -2.77
N LEU A 118 -5.07 -16.82 -3.41
CA LEU A 118 -6.13 -15.81 -3.51
C LEU A 118 -6.10 -15.11 -4.88
N TYR A 119 -7.27 -14.75 -5.38
CA TYR A 119 -7.40 -13.69 -6.38
C TYR A 119 -8.35 -12.65 -5.81
N ALA A 120 -7.94 -11.39 -5.79
CA ALA A 120 -8.73 -10.28 -5.31
C ALA A 120 -8.65 -9.09 -6.26
N GLU A 121 -9.79 -8.46 -6.52
CA GLU A 121 -9.86 -7.29 -7.39
C GLU A 121 -10.69 -6.20 -6.74
N GLY A 122 -10.18 -4.97 -6.69
CA GLY A 122 -10.87 -3.84 -6.07
C GLY A 122 -10.79 -2.58 -6.90
N LEU A 123 -11.93 -1.90 -7.06
CA LEU A 123 -12.00 -0.62 -7.76
C LEU A 123 -11.75 0.55 -6.79
N PHE A 124 -10.93 1.52 -7.21
CA PHE A 124 -10.71 2.75 -6.45
C PHE A 124 -10.56 3.97 -7.37
N THR A 125 -10.68 5.16 -6.79
CA THR A 125 -10.56 6.43 -7.51
C THR A 125 -9.54 7.32 -6.82
N VAL A 126 -8.59 7.83 -7.59
CA VAL A 126 -7.65 8.89 -7.17
C VAL A 126 -8.25 10.24 -7.55
N GLU A 127 -8.40 11.12 -6.55
CA GLU A 127 -9.07 12.43 -6.66
C GLU A 127 -8.11 13.63 -6.79
#